data_AF-D4XTB5-F1
#
_entry.id   AF-D4XTB5-F1
#
_cell.length_a   1.000
_cell.length_b   1.000
_cell.length_c   1.000
_cell.angle_alpha   90.00
_cell.angle_beta   90.00
_cell.angle_gamma   90.00
#
_symmetry.space_group_name_H-M   'P 1'
#
loop_
_entity.id
_entity.type
_entity.pdbx_description
1 polymer ?
#
loop_
_entity_poly.entity_id
_entity_poly.type
_entity_poly.pdbx_seq_one_letter_code
_entity_poly.pdbx_strand_id
1 'polypeptide(L)'
;MSGVRMSTVFQPTRLVGAIAIAMGFSSPALAQEQSTNKTATLDTIVVTASRTEEKLKNVPVRLTVIDQKTIEQNPLLNISDVIQRDPSVYIKQSGGLGQISEISLRGAKSVHTLVLKDGARLNSQNELGPLYPAFLDTTDVQQVEILKGPASVQYGSDAIGGVIQLISKKT
;
A
#
# COMPACT_ATOMS: atom_id res chain seq x y z
N MET A 1 -39.52 -44.01 -67.91
CA MET A 1 -38.71 -44.15 -66.69
C MET A 1 -37.24 -43.95 -67.02
N SER A 2 -36.58 -43.12 -66.20
CA SER A 2 -35.20 -42.63 -66.32
C SER A 2 -34.16 -43.70 -65.93
N GLY A 3 -32.96 -43.62 -66.50
CA GLY A 3 -31.82 -44.46 -66.10
C GLY A 3 -30.50 -44.04 -66.76
N VAL A 4 -29.98 -42.85 -66.40
CA VAL A 4 -28.61 -42.44 -66.75
C VAL A 4 -27.64 -43.03 -65.71
N ARG A 5 -26.68 -43.86 -66.14
CA ARG A 5 -25.55 -44.31 -65.31
C ARG A 5 -24.46 -43.24 -65.35
N MET A 6 -24.06 -42.72 -64.19
CA MET A 6 -22.90 -41.85 -64.02
C MET A 6 -21.85 -42.62 -63.19
N SER A 7 -20.69 -42.90 -63.76
CA SER A 7 -19.55 -43.51 -63.06
C SER A 7 -18.70 -42.43 -62.42
N THR A 8 -18.63 -42.40 -61.09
CA THR A 8 -17.70 -41.56 -60.33
C THR A 8 -16.36 -42.27 -60.18
N VAL A 9 -15.31 -41.68 -60.76
CA VAL A 9 -13.92 -42.16 -60.66
C VAL A 9 -13.33 -41.68 -59.33
N PHE A 10 -12.94 -42.61 -58.47
CA PHE A 10 -12.30 -42.35 -57.18
C PHE A 10 -10.80 -42.06 -57.41
N GLN A 11 -10.32 -40.85 -57.08
CA GLN A 11 -8.89 -40.50 -57.15
C GLN A 11 -8.26 -40.46 -55.73
N PRO A 12 -7.54 -41.51 -55.31
CA PRO A 12 -7.02 -41.63 -53.93
C PRO A 12 -5.77 -40.76 -53.65
N THR A 13 -5.21 -40.10 -54.65
CA THR A 13 -3.89 -39.46 -54.57
C THR A 13 -3.84 -38.13 -53.80
N ARG A 14 -4.99 -37.54 -53.44
CA ARG A 14 -5.04 -36.27 -52.70
C ARG A 14 -4.95 -36.40 -51.17
N LEU A 15 -5.11 -37.61 -50.63
CA LEU A 15 -5.12 -37.82 -49.17
C LEU A 15 -3.72 -37.93 -48.56
N VAL A 16 -2.72 -38.39 -49.33
CA VAL A 16 -1.36 -38.65 -48.83
C VAL A 16 -0.58 -37.36 -48.55
N GLY A 17 -0.88 -36.25 -49.24
CA GLY A 17 -0.19 -34.97 -49.06
C GLY A 17 -0.48 -34.27 -47.73
N ALA A 18 -1.62 -34.54 -47.10
CA ALA A 18 -2.03 -33.86 -45.86
C ALA A 18 -1.33 -34.41 -44.59
N ILE A 19 -0.88 -35.68 -44.60
CA ILE A 19 -0.26 -36.32 -43.43
C ILE A 19 1.21 -35.92 -43.28
N ALA A 20 1.91 -35.63 -44.39
CA ALA A 20 3.32 -35.25 -44.36
C ALA A 20 3.59 -33.84 -43.79
N ILE A 21 2.62 -32.93 -43.85
CA ILE A 21 2.76 -31.56 -43.32
C ILE A 21 2.58 -31.52 -41.79
N ALA A 22 1.90 -32.50 -41.19
CA ALA A 22 1.67 -32.55 -39.75
C ALA A 22 2.86 -33.07 -38.92
N MET A 23 3.83 -33.76 -39.54
CA MET A 23 4.96 -34.37 -38.84
C MET A 23 6.21 -33.47 -38.75
N GLY A 24 6.21 -32.29 -39.40
CA GLY A 24 7.39 -31.43 -39.52
C GLY A 24 7.58 -30.37 -38.43
N PHE A 25 6.62 -30.17 -37.53
CA PHE A 25 6.66 -29.10 -36.51
C PHE A 25 6.94 -29.64 -35.10
N SER A 26 8.06 -30.34 -34.92
CA SER A 26 8.59 -30.59 -33.57
C SER A 26 9.48 -29.41 -33.17
N SER A 27 8.87 -28.38 -32.58
CA SER A 27 9.63 -27.30 -31.95
C SER A 27 10.36 -27.83 -30.71
N PRO A 28 11.69 -27.68 -30.59
CA PRO A 28 12.38 -28.00 -29.35
C PRO A 28 11.89 -27.05 -28.25
N ALA A 29 11.37 -27.62 -27.16
CA ALA A 29 11.05 -26.86 -25.97
C ALA A 29 12.35 -26.40 -25.30
N LEU A 30 12.71 -25.13 -25.48
CA LEU A 30 13.75 -24.50 -24.67
C LEU A 30 13.23 -24.36 -23.25
N ALA A 31 13.81 -25.11 -22.31
CA ALA A 31 13.60 -24.91 -20.89
C ALA A 31 14.16 -23.53 -20.52
N GLN A 32 13.26 -22.56 -20.34
CA GLN A 32 13.64 -21.25 -19.82
C GLN A 32 14.00 -21.44 -18.35
N GLU A 33 15.30 -21.34 -18.02
CA GLU A 33 15.73 -21.22 -16.63
C GLU A 33 15.03 -20.02 -16.02
N GLN A 34 14.05 -20.29 -15.17
CA GLN A 34 13.40 -19.29 -14.35
C GLN A 34 14.43 -18.84 -13.32
N SER A 35 15.31 -17.94 -13.72
CA SER A 35 16.14 -17.14 -12.84
C SER A 35 15.19 -16.48 -11.85
N THR A 36 15.03 -17.12 -10.71
CA THR A 36 14.24 -16.62 -9.60
C THR A 36 15.08 -15.49 -9.05
N ASN A 37 14.98 -14.32 -9.68
CA ASN A 37 15.41 -13.06 -9.11
C ASN A 37 14.57 -12.91 -7.85
N LYS A 38 15.04 -13.49 -6.74
CA LYS A 38 14.63 -13.10 -5.40
C LYS A 38 15.04 -11.65 -5.28
N THR A 39 14.15 -10.75 -5.70
CA THR A 39 14.20 -9.35 -5.31
C THR A 39 14.35 -9.38 -3.80
N ALA A 40 15.53 -8.99 -3.30
CA ALA A 40 15.78 -8.94 -1.88
C ALA A 40 14.79 -7.93 -1.29
N THR A 41 13.74 -8.44 -0.66
CA THR A 41 12.78 -7.61 0.08
C THR A 41 13.50 -7.11 1.32
N LEU A 42 13.81 -5.82 1.35
CA LEU A 42 14.34 -5.17 2.54
C LEU A 42 13.28 -5.25 3.66
N ASP A 43 13.74 -5.55 4.87
CA ASP A 43 12.87 -5.50 6.04
C ASP A 43 12.44 -4.04 6.28
N THR A 44 11.14 -3.79 6.39
CA THR A 44 10.63 -2.46 6.77
C THR A 44 11.05 -2.14 8.20
N ILE A 45 11.67 -0.98 8.40
CA ILE A 45 12.08 -0.47 9.71
C ILE A 45 11.00 0.50 10.22
N VAL A 46 10.69 0.41 11.50
CA VAL A 46 9.72 1.27 12.18
C VAL A 46 10.27 1.76 13.52
N VAL A 47 9.75 2.89 14.01
CA VAL A 47 10.24 3.52 15.25
C VAL A 47 9.14 3.69 16.30
N THR A 48 7.89 3.86 15.89
CA THR A 48 6.80 4.35 16.76
C THR A 48 6.44 3.38 17.87
N ALA A 49 6.61 2.06 17.66
CA ALA A 49 6.20 1.07 18.65
C ALA A 49 7.07 1.07 19.91
N SER A 50 8.39 1.20 19.75
CA SER A 50 9.38 1.09 20.83
C SER A 50 10.20 2.36 21.06
N ARG A 51 9.98 3.41 20.26
CA ARG A 51 10.80 4.63 20.20
C ARG A 51 12.25 4.39 19.75
N THR A 52 12.52 3.20 19.20
CA THR A 52 13.80 2.77 18.66
C THR A 52 13.58 2.07 17.33
N GLU A 53 14.58 2.07 16.44
CA GLU A 53 14.47 1.39 15.15
C GLU A 53 14.31 -0.13 15.34
N GLU A 54 13.22 -0.68 14.82
CA GLU A 54 12.89 -2.11 14.89
C GLU A 54 12.33 -2.59 13.54
N LYS A 55 12.55 -3.85 13.21
CA LYS A 55 11.93 -4.45 12.02
C LYS A 55 10.44 -4.65 12.25
N LEU A 56 9.59 -4.19 11.33
CA LEU A 56 8.12 -4.29 11.44
C LEU A 56 7.64 -5.70 11.81
N LYS A 57 8.27 -6.74 11.25
CA LYS A 57 7.94 -8.16 11.53
C LYS A 57 8.17 -8.62 12.97
N ASN A 58 9.00 -7.90 13.73
CA ASN A 58 9.30 -8.21 15.12
C ASN A 58 8.41 -7.44 16.10
N VAL A 59 7.69 -6.43 15.63
CA VAL A 59 6.88 -5.56 16.48
C VAL A 59 5.55 -6.22 16.83
N PRO A 60 5.24 -6.47 18.12
CA PRO A 60 4.03 -7.18 18.54
C PRO A 60 2.80 -6.26 18.66
N VAL A 61 2.66 -5.27 17.77
CA VAL A 61 1.56 -4.28 17.82
C VAL A 61 0.93 -4.08 16.44
N ARG A 62 -0.29 -3.55 16.42
CA ARG A 62 -0.99 -3.21 15.18
C ARG A 62 -0.45 -1.88 14.64
N LEU A 63 0.49 -1.94 13.72
CA LEU A 63 1.09 -0.78 13.09
C LEU A 63 0.92 -0.84 11.57
N THR A 64 0.50 0.26 10.96
CA THR A 64 0.53 0.42 9.50
C THR A 64 1.69 1.34 9.14
N VAL A 65 2.42 0.99 8.09
CA VAL A 65 3.43 1.86 7.48
C VAL A 65 2.88 2.31 6.13
N ILE A 66 2.83 3.63 5.92
CA ILE A 66 2.62 4.22 4.61
C ILE A 66 3.99 4.64 4.10
N ASP A 67 4.46 3.95 3.05
CA ASP A 67 5.81 4.13 2.52
C ASP A 67 5.94 5.40 1.67
N GLN A 68 7.19 5.79 1.43
CA GLN A 68 7.54 6.97 0.64
C GLN A 68 6.86 6.96 -0.74
N LYS A 69 6.83 5.80 -1.40
CA LYS A 69 6.23 5.66 -2.73
C LYS A 69 4.75 5.99 -2.72
N THR A 70 4.01 5.52 -1.71
CA THR A 70 2.59 5.82 -1.54
C THR A 70 2.35 7.29 -1.21
N ILE A 71 3.26 7.90 -0.44
CA ILE A 71 3.24 9.34 -0.12
C ILE A 71 3.46 10.18 -1.38
N GLU A 72 4.46 9.84 -2.20
CA GLU A 72 4.82 10.57 -3.43
C GLU A 72 3.74 10.46 -4.52
N GLN A 73 2.92 9.42 -4.48
CA GLN A 73 1.74 9.30 -5.34
C GLN A 73 0.61 10.26 -4.95
N ASN A 74 0.71 10.95 -3.81
CA ASN A 74 -0.27 11.93 -3.38
C ASN A 74 -0.04 13.29 -4.09
N PRO A 75 -0.97 13.75 -4.94
CA PRO A 75 -0.82 15.03 -5.63
C PRO A 75 -1.01 16.25 -4.71
N LEU A 76 -1.65 16.08 -3.54
CA LEU A 76 -1.96 17.17 -2.62
C LEU A 76 -0.84 17.46 -1.61
N LEU A 77 0.20 16.60 -1.55
CA LEU A 77 1.38 16.74 -0.70
C LEU A 77 1.06 17.03 0.78
N ASN A 78 -0.10 16.58 1.27
CA ASN A 78 -0.53 16.82 2.65
C ASN A 78 -0.81 15.51 3.39
N ILE A 79 -0.60 15.55 4.71
CA ILE A 79 -0.74 14.33 5.52
C ILE A 79 -2.19 13.84 5.55
N SER A 80 -3.20 14.73 5.54
CA SER A 80 -4.62 14.33 5.63
C SER A 80 -5.00 13.33 4.56
N ASP A 81 -4.64 13.58 3.31
CA ASP A 81 -5.02 12.71 2.19
C ASP A 81 -4.21 11.40 2.20
N VAL A 82 -2.98 11.43 2.71
CA VAL A 82 -2.16 10.21 2.90
C VAL A 82 -2.81 9.30 3.95
N ILE A 83 -3.10 9.80 5.15
CA ILE A 83 -3.51 8.97 6.29
C ILE A 83 -4.99 8.57 6.26
N GLN A 84 -5.86 9.35 5.62
CA GLN A 84 -7.30 9.06 5.56
C GLN A 84 -7.60 7.78 4.75
N ARG A 85 -6.63 7.27 3.99
CA ARG A 85 -6.71 5.97 3.30
C ARG A 85 -6.61 4.78 4.26
N ASP A 86 -6.06 4.95 5.46
CA ASP A 86 -6.05 3.90 6.47
C ASP A 86 -7.43 3.84 7.17
N PRO A 87 -8.09 2.67 7.20
CA PRO A 87 -9.46 2.53 7.70
C PRO A 87 -9.59 2.75 9.21
N SER A 88 -8.48 2.83 9.95
CA SER A 88 -8.50 3.18 11.37
C SER A 88 -8.50 4.68 11.62
N VAL A 89 -8.22 5.50 10.61
CA VAL A 89 -8.12 6.95 10.71
C VAL A 89 -9.46 7.58 10.35
N TYR A 90 -9.94 8.47 11.21
CA TYR A 90 -11.07 9.33 10.91
C TYR A 90 -10.66 10.78 11.11
N ILE A 91 -10.85 11.59 10.07
CA ILE A 91 -10.60 13.04 10.10
C ILE A 91 -11.94 13.75 10.07
N LYS A 92 -12.27 14.45 11.15
CA LYS A 92 -13.46 15.30 11.21
C LYS A 92 -13.05 16.72 10.86
N GLN A 93 -13.55 17.24 9.74
CA GLN A 93 -13.32 18.63 9.36
C GLN A 93 -14.49 19.52 9.80
N SER A 94 -14.18 20.56 10.57
CA SER A 94 -15.16 21.52 11.07
C SER A 94 -15.20 22.74 10.15
N GLY A 95 -15.91 22.63 9.03
CA GLY A 95 -16.07 23.69 8.04
C GLY A 95 -15.34 23.41 6.71
N GLY A 96 -15.03 24.48 5.97
CA GLY A 96 -14.36 24.42 4.67
C GLY A 96 -12.88 24.01 4.75
N LEU A 97 -12.23 23.96 3.58
CA LEU A 97 -10.79 23.69 3.49
C LEU A 97 -9.99 24.70 4.32
N GLY A 98 -8.99 24.22 5.06
CA GLY A 98 -8.16 25.05 5.93
C GLY A 98 -8.77 25.40 7.29
N GLN A 99 -9.99 24.94 7.58
CA GLN A 99 -10.57 25.04 8.91
C GLN A 99 -10.05 23.95 9.86
N ILE A 100 -10.40 24.07 11.14
CA ILE A 100 -10.00 23.13 12.18
C ILE A 100 -10.41 21.72 11.79
N SER A 101 -9.50 20.76 11.95
CA SER A 101 -9.80 19.35 11.76
C SER A 101 -9.19 18.51 12.86
N GLU A 102 -9.91 17.46 13.20
CA GLU A 102 -9.61 16.57 14.32
C GLU A 102 -9.30 15.18 13.75
N ILE A 103 -8.12 14.65 14.08
CA ILE A 103 -7.76 13.27 13.73
C ILE A 103 -8.12 12.36 14.89
N SER A 104 -8.74 11.23 14.62
CA SER A 104 -9.03 10.19 15.58
C SER A 104 -8.63 8.82 15.05
N LEU A 105 -8.20 7.94 15.94
CA LEU A 105 -7.90 6.55 15.63
C LEU A 105 -8.91 5.61 16.29
N ARG A 106 -9.48 4.69 15.50
CA ARG A 106 -10.40 3.63 15.96
C ARG A 106 -11.58 4.12 16.81
N GLY A 107 -12.12 5.30 16.51
CA GLY A 107 -13.26 5.88 17.24
C GLY A 107 -12.91 6.43 18.62
N ALA A 108 -11.63 6.48 19.01
CA ALA A 108 -11.21 7.25 20.17
C ALA A 108 -11.42 8.75 19.96
N LYS A 109 -11.51 9.53 21.03
CA LYS A 109 -11.52 10.99 20.93
C LYS A 109 -10.20 11.48 20.34
N SER A 110 -10.24 12.62 19.65
CA SER A 110 -9.04 13.19 19.01
C SER A 110 -7.95 13.60 19.98
N VAL A 111 -8.30 14.01 21.21
CA VAL A 111 -7.35 14.21 22.32
C VAL A 111 -6.60 12.94 22.74
N HIS A 112 -7.05 11.76 22.29
CA HIS A 112 -6.39 10.47 22.51
C HIS A 112 -5.67 9.96 21.26
N THR A 113 -5.46 10.81 20.26
CA THR A 113 -4.59 10.51 19.12
C THR A 113 -3.39 11.44 19.16
N LEU A 114 -2.21 10.87 19.33
CA LEU A 114 -0.97 11.65 19.32
C LEU A 114 -0.42 11.75 17.89
N VAL A 115 -0.12 12.96 17.43
CA VAL A 115 0.51 13.21 16.13
C VAL A 115 1.90 13.78 16.34
N LEU A 116 2.89 13.14 15.75
CA LEU A 116 4.30 13.46 15.91
C LEU A 116 4.97 13.61 14.54
N LYS A 117 6.02 14.43 14.47
CA LYS A 117 7.01 14.44 13.39
C LYS A 117 8.40 14.29 14.02
N ASP A 118 9.11 13.23 13.67
CA ASP A 118 10.43 12.89 14.24
C ASP A 118 10.45 12.91 15.78
N GLY A 119 9.40 12.37 16.40
CA GLY A 119 9.19 12.40 17.84
C GLY A 119 8.75 13.73 18.45
N ALA A 120 8.79 14.84 17.70
CA ALA A 120 8.26 16.14 18.12
C ALA A 120 6.75 16.21 17.95
N ARG A 121 6.04 16.72 18.95
CA ARG A 121 4.57 16.78 18.96
C ARG A 121 4.03 17.88 18.06
N LEU A 122 2.99 17.55 17.29
CA LEU A 122 2.29 18.50 16.41
C LEU A 122 0.90 18.92 16.92
N ASN A 123 0.21 18.09 17.70
CA ASN A 123 -1.13 18.40 18.21
C ASN A 123 -1.15 18.65 19.72
N SER A 124 -1.99 19.59 20.17
CA SER A 124 -2.13 19.93 21.59
C SER A 124 -3.07 18.99 22.34
N GLN A 125 -2.77 18.74 23.61
CA GLN A 125 -3.60 17.96 24.54
C GLN A 125 -4.88 18.69 24.97
N ASN A 126 -4.82 20.02 25.05
CA ASN A 126 -5.87 20.86 25.64
C ASN A 126 -6.81 21.47 24.60
N GLU A 127 -6.76 21.02 23.34
CA GLU A 127 -7.55 21.53 22.21
C GLU A 127 -7.29 23.01 21.84
N LEU A 128 -6.47 23.74 22.62
CA LEU A 128 -6.15 25.16 22.38
C LEU A 128 -5.17 25.38 21.22
N GLY A 129 -4.52 24.30 20.76
CA GLY A 129 -3.64 24.29 19.59
C GLY A 129 -4.19 23.28 18.57
N PRO A 130 -5.17 23.68 17.74
CA PRO A 130 -5.75 22.80 16.74
C PRO A 130 -4.67 22.39 15.74
N LEU A 131 -4.68 21.10 15.40
CA LEU A 131 -3.88 20.58 14.30
C LEU A 131 -4.59 20.89 12.97
N TYR A 132 -3.83 21.27 11.96
CA TYR A 132 -4.33 21.42 10.59
C TYR A 132 -3.56 20.46 9.67
N PRO A 133 -3.99 19.19 9.58
CA PRO A 133 -3.31 18.16 8.79
C PRO A 133 -3.24 18.54 7.30
N ALA A 134 -4.21 19.29 6.77
CA ALA A 134 -4.19 19.78 5.40
C ALA A 134 -2.99 20.70 5.08
N PHE A 135 -2.36 21.30 6.10
CA PHE A 135 -1.18 22.16 5.95
C PHE A 135 0.13 21.48 6.36
N LEU A 136 0.10 20.21 6.78
CA LEU A 136 1.31 19.45 7.04
C LEU A 136 1.82 18.86 5.73
N ASP A 137 2.87 19.48 5.20
CA ASP A 137 3.57 19.04 4.00
C ASP A 137 4.23 17.66 4.18
N THR A 138 4.15 16.83 3.14
CA THR A 138 4.73 15.48 3.13
C THR A 138 5.95 15.35 2.22
N THR A 139 6.48 16.43 1.66
CA THR A 139 7.58 16.41 0.68
C THR A 139 8.88 15.87 1.29
N ASP A 140 9.12 16.19 2.56
CA ASP A 140 10.29 15.72 3.32
C ASP A 140 10.05 14.41 4.07
N VAL A 141 8.85 13.83 3.99
CA VAL A 141 8.48 12.62 4.73
C VAL A 141 8.93 11.37 3.97
N GLN A 142 9.65 10.50 4.66
CA GLN A 142 10.07 9.18 4.18
C GLN A 142 8.97 8.13 4.41
N GLN A 143 8.37 8.13 5.59
CA GLN A 143 7.26 7.21 5.90
C GLN A 143 6.36 7.78 6.97
N VAL A 144 5.11 7.28 6.99
CA VAL A 144 4.15 7.56 8.05
C VAL A 144 3.81 6.27 8.75
N GLU A 145 3.97 6.26 10.07
CA GLU A 145 3.61 5.13 10.92
C GLU A 145 2.33 5.43 11.68
N ILE A 146 1.37 4.51 11.60
CA ILE A 146 0.09 4.59 12.31
C ILE A 146 0.04 3.42 13.30
N LEU A 147 0.44 3.70 14.54
CA LEU A 147 0.33 2.79 15.67
C LEU A 147 -1.09 2.83 16.22
N LYS A 148 -1.80 1.70 16.15
CA LYS A 148 -3.23 1.62 16.47
C LYS A 148 -3.45 1.04 17.87
N GLY A 149 -4.16 1.78 18.72
CA GLY A 149 -4.48 1.39 20.08
C GLY A 149 -3.51 1.96 21.12
N PRO A 150 -3.60 1.50 22.38
CA PRO A 150 -2.94 2.15 23.50
C PRO A 150 -1.41 2.12 23.38
N ALA A 151 -0.80 3.30 23.37
CA ALA A 151 0.65 3.50 23.42
C ALA A 151 1.07 4.39 24.61
N SER A 152 0.22 4.47 25.64
CA SER A 152 0.41 5.37 26.78
C SER A 152 1.65 5.07 27.62
N VAL A 153 2.17 3.85 27.58
CA VAL A 153 3.44 3.50 28.25
C VAL A 153 4.60 4.31 27.68
N GLN A 154 4.62 4.53 26.36
CA GLN A 154 5.71 5.22 25.67
C GLN A 154 5.46 6.72 25.51
N TYR A 155 4.18 7.13 25.42
CA TYR A 155 3.80 8.47 24.99
C TYR A 155 2.82 9.21 25.94
N GLY A 156 2.35 8.56 27.00
CA GLY A 156 1.42 9.15 27.97
C GLY A 156 -0.07 9.11 27.56
N SER A 157 -0.89 9.89 28.26
CA SER A 157 -2.36 9.84 28.20
C SER A 157 -2.98 10.13 26.84
N ASP A 158 -2.26 10.79 25.94
CA ASP A 158 -2.84 11.21 24.65
C ASP A 158 -2.68 10.16 23.57
N ALA A 159 -1.97 9.08 23.86
CA ALA A 159 -1.76 7.99 22.92
C ALA A 159 -2.66 6.78 23.24
N ILE A 160 -3.81 6.99 23.87
CA ILE A 160 -4.76 5.92 24.20
C ILE A 160 -5.39 5.32 22.93
N GLY A 161 -5.77 6.18 21.97
CA GLY A 161 -6.29 5.77 20.66
C GLY A 161 -5.18 5.34 19.70
N GLY A 162 -4.00 5.94 19.84
CA GLY A 162 -2.79 5.56 19.12
C GLY A 162 -1.88 6.74 18.81
N VAL A 163 -0.92 6.49 17.91
CA VAL A 163 0.09 7.45 17.48
C VAL A 163 0.18 7.47 15.97
N ILE A 164 0.23 8.66 15.40
CA ILE A 164 0.59 8.91 14.00
C ILE A 164 1.94 9.61 14.00
N GLN A 165 2.96 8.97 13.43
CA GLN A 165 4.33 9.46 13.43
C GLN A 165 4.77 9.68 11.98
N LEU A 166 5.07 10.93 11.65
CA LEU A 166 5.75 11.31 10.41
C LEU A 166 7.24 11.16 10.66
N ILE A 167 7.93 10.51 9.72
CA ILE A 167 9.38 10.30 9.79
C ILE A 167 9.98 10.96 8.56
N SER A 168 10.87 11.93 8.78
CA SER A 168 11.52 12.66 7.70
C SER A 168 12.66 11.87 7.07
N LYS A 169 12.96 12.22 5.81
CA LYS A 169 14.10 11.68 5.05
C LYS A 169 15.40 12.04 5.79
N LYS A 170 16.29 11.06 5.96
CA LYS A 170 17.65 11.33 6.44
C LYS A 170 18.39 12.14 5.36
N THR A 171 18.92 13.30 5.74
CA THR A 171 19.78 14.15 4.88
C THR A 171 21.18 13.56 4.81
#